data_AF-A0A3M2D157-F1
#
_entry.id   AF-A0A3M2D157-F1
#
_cell.length_a   1.000
_cell.length_b   1.000
_cell.length_c   1.000
_cell.angle_alpha   90.00
_cell.angle_beta   90.00
_cell.angle_gamma   90.00
#
_symmetry.space_group_name_H-M   'P 1'
#
loop_
_entity.id
_entity.type
_entity.pdbx_description
1 polymer ?
#
loop_
_entity_poly.entity_id
_entity_poly.type
_entity_poly.pdbx_seq_one_letter_code
_entity_poly.pdbx_strand_id
1 'polypeptide(L)'
;MPRKQSASSSTPASTPKRRRKKARVSALGLAASELQGGASPSELTKLEDRLRADGGCVLGKYRDPFGGKWLLLAALPIHRVAPTPYQRNLSDTHVRKLEEVIAKLGYYLDPIIAVPSEETTTSSSDARYWTPNGHHRLCAMRNLGAKSITALIIPDPSIAYRILALNTEKAHNLREKALEVVRMYRELATLSRDPESAYHVEFEEPALITLGLCYEQRPRLSGGAFHPVLKRSDTFLDLPIPKALTIRMGYAQKLLEIDDVLEEKVAQLKQRGLTSPYLKSFVVARVNPLRFRPKEAPDLSLDQVLARMLEASRKFRSDTINPEDLARTSGPSEENEEG
;
A
#
# COMPACT_ATOMS: atom_id res chain seq x y z
N MET A 1 -4.67 21.28 95.06
CA MET A 1 -4.13 20.24 94.16
C MET A 1 -5.08 20.09 92.96
N PRO A 2 -4.69 20.61 91.78
CA PRO A 2 -5.60 20.84 90.65
C PRO A 2 -5.77 19.63 89.71
N ARG A 3 -6.94 19.60 89.06
CA ARG A 3 -7.41 18.58 88.10
C ARG A 3 -6.80 18.80 86.71
N LYS A 4 -6.45 17.68 86.06
CA LYS A 4 -5.92 17.56 84.68
C LYS A 4 -6.82 18.25 83.65
N GLN A 5 -6.23 19.12 82.82
CA GLN A 5 -6.85 19.67 81.61
C GLN A 5 -6.68 18.71 80.43
N SER A 6 -7.76 18.58 79.66
CA SER A 6 -7.92 17.81 78.44
C SER A 6 -7.28 18.52 77.24
N ALA A 7 -6.33 17.87 76.56
CA ALA A 7 -5.79 18.32 75.29
C ALA A 7 -6.66 17.79 74.14
N SER A 8 -7.24 18.70 73.36
CA SER A 8 -7.98 18.43 72.14
C SER A 8 -7.04 18.09 70.99
N SER A 9 -7.34 16.99 70.30
CA SER A 9 -6.69 16.46 69.11
C SER A 9 -6.74 17.42 67.91
N SER A 10 -5.60 17.72 67.30
CA SER A 10 -5.50 18.27 65.94
C SER A 10 -4.79 17.28 65.02
N THR A 11 -5.48 16.86 63.97
CA THR A 11 -4.97 16.02 62.88
C THR A 11 -4.11 16.87 61.93
N PRO A 12 -2.93 16.40 61.47
CA PRO A 12 -2.17 17.12 60.47
C PRO A 12 -2.83 16.99 59.09
N ALA A 13 -3.09 18.13 58.44
CA ALA A 13 -3.65 18.21 57.10
C ALA A 13 -2.71 17.58 56.06
N SER A 14 -3.25 16.67 55.24
CA SER A 14 -2.54 16.07 54.10
C SER A 14 -2.24 17.15 53.04
N THR A 15 -0.97 17.30 52.67
CA THR A 15 -0.56 18.15 51.55
C THR A 15 -1.11 17.62 50.22
N PRO A 16 -1.77 18.45 49.39
CA PRO A 16 -2.31 18.00 48.12
C PRO A 16 -1.17 17.66 47.15
N LYS A 17 -1.11 16.41 46.70
CA LYS A 17 -0.19 15.96 45.64
C LYS A 17 -0.41 16.82 44.40
N ARG A 18 0.61 17.63 44.08
CA ARG A 18 0.69 18.44 42.87
C ARG A 18 0.56 17.51 41.65
N ARG A 19 -0.63 17.46 41.04
CA ARG A 19 -0.86 16.79 39.75
C ARG A 19 0.16 17.37 38.78
N ARG A 20 1.13 16.54 38.34
CA ARG A 20 2.02 16.91 37.23
C ARG A 20 1.13 17.31 36.06
N LYS A 21 1.13 18.60 35.69
CA LYS A 21 0.56 19.06 34.43
C LYS A 21 1.25 18.24 33.35
N LYS A 22 0.50 17.38 32.63
CA LYS A 22 0.94 16.85 31.35
C LYS A 22 1.39 18.07 30.54
N ALA A 23 2.67 18.12 30.18
CA ALA A 23 3.15 19.13 29.24
C ALA A 23 2.23 19.03 28.02
N ARG A 24 1.59 20.14 27.66
CA ARG A 24 0.84 20.26 26.42
C ARG A 24 1.88 19.98 25.34
N VAL A 25 1.82 18.81 24.70
CA VAL A 25 2.62 18.54 23.51
C VAL A 25 2.27 19.68 22.57
N SER A 26 3.22 20.58 22.29
CA SER A 26 3.04 21.59 21.24
C SER A 26 2.66 20.82 19.99
N ALA A 27 1.50 21.15 19.40
CA ALA A 27 1.06 20.47 18.19
C ALA A 27 2.21 20.47 17.18
N LEU A 28 2.55 19.29 16.65
CA LEU A 28 3.57 19.15 15.61
C LEU A 28 3.04 19.79 14.32
N GLY A 29 3.88 20.57 13.65
CA GLY A 29 3.54 21.22 12.37
C GLY A 29 3.16 22.70 12.47
N LEU A 30 2.64 23.23 11.37
CA LEU A 30 2.23 24.63 11.20
C LEU A 30 0.72 24.79 11.42
N ALA A 31 0.31 25.89 12.05
CA ALA A 31 -1.08 26.30 12.12
C ALA A 31 -1.58 26.78 10.75
N ALA A 32 -2.90 26.76 10.54
CA ALA A 32 -3.53 27.16 9.28
C ALA A 32 -3.12 28.58 8.82
N SER A 33 -3.05 29.54 9.74
CA SER A 33 -2.61 30.91 9.44
C SER A 33 -1.13 31.02 9.06
N GLU A 34 -0.33 30.03 9.42
CA GLU A 34 1.11 30.00 9.17
C GLU A 34 1.44 29.41 7.80
N LEU A 35 0.51 28.71 7.13
CA LEU A 35 0.79 28.02 5.86
C LEU A 35 1.19 28.97 4.72
N GLN A 36 0.75 30.23 4.78
CA GLN A 36 1.10 31.25 3.78
C GLN A 36 2.28 32.15 4.20
N GLY A 37 2.74 32.06 5.45
CA GLY A 37 3.82 32.92 5.96
C GLY A 37 5.20 32.50 5.46
N GLY A 38 6.18 33.41 5.52
CA GLY A 38 7.59 33.15 5.18
C GLY A 38 7.96 33.44 3.73
N ALA A 39 9.27 33.58 3.47
CA ALA A 39 9.78 33.80 2.12
C ALA A 39 9.80 32.48 1.33
N SER A 40 9.28 32.51 0.10
CA SER A 40 9.37 31.36 -0.81
C SER A 40 10.82 31.17 -1.28
N PRO A 41 11.37 29.94 -1.27
CA PRO A 41 12.71 29.65 -1.77
C PRO A 41 12.87 30.00 -3.25
N SER A 42 14.10 30.30 -3.69
CA SER A 42 14.41 30.59 -5.09
C SER A 42 14.02 29.47 -6.05
N GLU A 43 14.12 28.21 -5.62
CA GLU A 43 13.71 27.04 -6.41
C GLU A 43 12.19 27.03 -6.69
N LEU A 44 11.39 27.55 -5.76
CA LEU A 44 9.95 27.68 -5.98
C LEU A 44 9.68 28.73 -7.06
N THR A 45 10.37 29.87 -7.04
CA THR A 45 10.25 30.90 -8.07
C THR A 45 10.63 30.37 -9.46
N LYS A 46 11.74 29.63 -9.56
CA LYS A 46 12.15 28.98 -10.82
C LYS A 46 11.09 28.00 -11.34
N LEU A 47 10.46 27.26 -10.43
CA LEU A 47 9.37 26.34 -10.79
C LEU A 47 8.13 27.10 -11.26
N GLU A 48 7.78 28.23 -10.63
CA GLU A 48 6.70 29.10 -11.10
C GLU A 48 6.97 29.61 -12.52
N ASP A 49 8.20 30.06 -12.80
CA ASP A 49 8.59 30.55 -14.12
C ASP A 49 8.56 29.44 -15.18
N ARG A 50 9.04 28.24 -14.83
CA ARG A 50 8.91 27.04 -15.69
C ARG A 50 7.44 26.74 -15.98
N LEU A 51 6.57 26.74 -14.95
CA LEU A 51 5.13 26.51 -15.11
C LEU A 51 4.49 27.49 -16.08
N ARG A 52 4.83 28.79 -15.98
CA ARG A 52 4.33 29.83 -16.90
C ARG A 52 4.86 29.63 -18.31
N ALA A 53 6.15 29.33 -18.47
CA ALA A 53 6.78 29.05 -19.76
C ALA A 53 6.18 27.81 -20.44
N ASP A 54 5.75 26.83 -19.64
CA ASP A 54 5.07 25.63 -20.11
C ASP A 54 3.57 25.85 -20.45
N GLY A 55 3.07 27.08 -20.36
CA GLY A 55 1.67 27.45 -20.64
C GLY A 55 0.71 27.20 -19.48
N GLY A 56 1.22 26.91 -18.29
CA GLY A 56 0.45 26.76 -17.06
C GLY A 56 0.25 28.08 -16.30
N CYS A 57 -0.55 28.02 -15.24
CA CYS A 57 -0.86 29.15 -14.38
C CYS A 57 -0.79 28.75 -12.90
N VAL A 58 -0.05 29.50 -12.09
CA VAL A 58 0.00 29.30 -10.63
C VAL A 58 -1.22 29.97 -10.00
N LEU A 59 -2.04 29.18 -9.32
CA LEU A 59 -3.28 29.61 -8.66
C LEU A 59 -3.05 29.94 -7.18
N GLY A 60 -2.05 29.33 -6.54
CA GLY A 60 -1.70 29.61 -5.15
C GLY A 60 -0.41 28.93 -4.73
N LYS A 61 0.19 29.44 -3.64
CA LYS A 61 1.37 28.85 -3.01
C LYS A 61 1.15 28.76 -1.50
N TYR A 62 1.56 27.65 -0.92
CA TYR A 62 1.41 27.42 0.52
C TYR A 62 2.40 26.36 0.99
N ARG A 63 2.58 26.26 2.31
CA ARG A 63 3.36 25.22 2.95
C ARG A 63 2.46 24.08 3.40
N ASP A 64 2.93 22.84 3.27
CA ASP A 64 2.25 21.69 3.84
C ASP A 64 2.14 21.84 5.37
N PRO A 65 1.02 21.41 5.98
CA PRO A 65 0.75 21.69 7.39
C PRO A 65 1.63 20.91 8.36
N PHE A 66 2.31 19.86 7.92
CA PHE A 66 3.09 19.00 8.81
C PHE A 66 4.59 19.29 8.72
N GLY A 67 5.17 19.17 7.52
CA GLY A 67 6.59 19.37 7.25
C GLY A 67 6.98 20.80 6.87
N GLY A 68 6.01 21.68 6.63
CA GLY A 68 6.26 23.05 6.22
C GLY A 68 6.90 23.20 4.83
N LYS A 69 6.88 22.16 3.99
CA LYS A 69 7.42 22.15 2.63
C LYS A 69 6.51 22.96 1.70
N TRP A 70 7.12 23.71 0.79
CA TRP A 70 6.39 24.52 -0.18
C TRP A 70 5.73 23.68 -1.27
N LEU A 71 4.49 24.02 -1.58
CA LEU A 71 3.66 23.44 -2.62
C LEU A 71 3.02 24.54 -3.47
N LEU A 72 2.73 24.24 -4.73
CA LEU A 72 1.99 25.14 -5.62
C LEU A 72 0.67 24.50 -6.02
N LEU A 73 -0.44 25.24 -5.93
CA LEU A 73 -1.66 24.90 -6.65
C LEU A 73 -1.57 25.57 -8.02
N ALA A 74 -1.69 24.81 -9.10
CA ALA A 74 -1.55 25.32 -10.46
C ALA A 74 -2.56 24.68 -11.42
N ALA A 75 -2.86 25.37 -12.52
CA ALA A 75 -3.51 24.81 -13.69
C ALA A 75 -2.45 24.49 -14.75
N LEU A 76 -2.41 23.24 -15.23
CA LEU A 76 -1.46 22.78 -16.24
C LEU A 76 -2.19 22.52 -17.57
N PRO A 77 -1.57 22.77 -18.74
CA PRO A 77 -2.07 22.25 -20.01
C PRO A 77 -2.13 20.73 -19.96
N ILE A 78 -3.31 20.14 -20.24
CA ILE A 78 -3.53 18.71 -19.98
C ILE A 78 -2.64 17.78 -20.81
N HIS A 79 -2.16 18.25 -21.96
CA HIS A 79 -1.28 17.51 -22.86
C HIS A 79 0.16 17.43 -22.33
N ARG A 80 0.56 18.31 -21.40
CA ARG A 80 1.89 18.32 -20.77
C ARG A 80 1.99 17.50 -19.49
N VAL A 81 0.91 16.84 -19.09
CA VAL A 81 0.87 15.98 -17.89
C VAL A 81 0.79 14.53 -18.32
N ALA A 82 1.67 13.66 -17.85
CA ALA A 82 1.58 12.22 -18.10
C ALA A 82 1.46 11.45 -16.78
N PRO A 83 0.87 10.24 -16.76
CA PRO A 83 1.05 9.34 -15.62
C PRO A 83 2.53 9.07 -15.36
N THR A 84 2.89 8.72 -14.13
CA THR A 84 4.24 8.17 -13.89
C THR A 84 4.39 6.81 -14.61
N PRO A 85 5.60 6.44 -15.08
CA PRO A 85 5.80 5.17 -15.79
C PRO A 85 5.40 3.92 -14.99
N TYR A 86 5.47 3.98 -13.67
CA TYR A 86 5.22 2.89 -12.73
C TYR A 86 3.83 2.93 -12.07
N GLN A 87 2.89 3.71 -12.61
CA GLN A 87 1.57 3.86 -12.01
C GLN A 87 0.65 2.64 -12.18
N ARG A 88 -0.38 2.59 -11.31
CA ARG A 88 -1.49 1.63 -11.34
C ARG A 88 -2.06 1.47 -12.76
N ASN A 89 -2.48 0.24 -13.09
CA ASN A 89 -3.29 0.01 -14.28
C ASN A 89 -4.56 0.86 -14.21
N LEU A 90 -4.86 1.55 -15.30
CA LEU A 90 -6.11 2.30 -15.46
C LEU A 90 -7.30 1.32 -15.38
N SER A 91 -8.38 1.75 -14.72
CA SER A 91 -9.64 1.01 -14.71
C SER A 91 -10.63 1.80 -15.54
N ASP A 92 -10.96 1.28 -16.72
CA ASP A 92 -11.89 1.94 -17.66
C ASP A 92 -13.25 2.22 -17.01
N THR A 93 -13.72 1.31 -16.15
CA THR A 93 -14.98 1.47 -15.41
C THR A 93 -14.94 2.67 -14.45
N HIS A 94 -13.83 2.87 -13.73
CA HIS A 94 -13.67 4.03 -12.84
C HIS A 94 -13.51 5.33 -13.63
N VAL A 95 -12.81 5.30 -14.75
CA VAL A 95 -12.64 6.45 -15.64
C VAL A 95 -14.00 6.90 -16.18
N ARG A 96 -14.79 6.00 -16.77
CA ARG A 96 -16.13 6.31 -17.28
C ARG A 96 -17.06 6.86 -16.20
N LYS A 97 -17.04 6.29 -15.00
CA LYS A 97 -17.85 6.80 -13.88
C LYS A 97 -17.45 8.22 -13.49
N LEU A 98 -16.15 8.52 -13.46
CA LEU A 98 -15.67 9.88 -13.19
C LEU A 98 -16.10 10.85 -14.30
N GLU A 99 -15.97 10.45 -15.57
CA GLU A 99 -16.44 11.25 -16.71
C GLU A 99 -17.92 11.61 -16.59
N GLU A 100 -18.76 10.61 -16.36
CA GLU A 100 -20.22 10.81 -16.22
C GLU A 100 -20.57 11.76 -15.08
N VAL A 101 -19.94 11.59 -13.91
CA VAL A 101 -20.20 12.44 -12.73
C VAL A 101 -19.70 13.86 -12.95
N ILE A 102 -18.50 14.04 -13.51
CA ILE A 102 -17.95 15.36 -13.80
C ILE A 102 -18.80 16.06 -14.87
N ALA A 103 -19.18 15.38 -15.95
CA ALA A 103 -20.02 15.93 -17.00
C ALA A 103 -21.41 16.32 -16.49
N LYS A 104 -22.00 15.50 -15.60
CA LYS A 104 -23.31 15.74 -15.03
C LYS A 104 -23.33 16.90 -14.03
N LEU A 105 -22.31 16.98 -13.16
CA LEU A 105 -22.27 17.98 -12.09
C LEU A 105 -21.60 19.29 -12.53
N GLY A 106 -20.73 19.25 -13.54
CA GLY A 106 -19.96 20.40 -14.00
C GLY A 106 -18.82 20.83 -13.07
N TYR A 107 -18.53 20.06 -12.03
CA TYR A 107 -17.47 20.36 -11.05
C TYR A 107 -16.31 19.37 -11.14
N TYR A 108 -15.08 19.92 -11.13
CA TYR A 108 -13.84 19.18 -10.93
C TYR A 108 -13.19 19.68 -9.62
N LEU A 109 -13.37 18.91 -8.54
CA LEU A 109 -13.05 19.37 -7.18
C LEU A 109 -11.67 18.93 -6.67
N ASP A 110 -11.14 17.84 -7.19
CA ASP A 110 -9.94 17.20 -6.63
C ASP A 110 -8.75 17.36 -7.58
N PRO A 111 -7.87 18.37 -7.37
CA PRO A 111 -6.62 18.50 -8.10
C PRO A 111 -5.79 17.22 -8.07
N ILE A 112 -5.15 16.89 -9.19
CA ILE A 112 -4.17 15.79 -9.21
C ILE A 112 -2.90 16.19 -8.45
N ILE A 113 -2.08 15.24 -8.03
CA ILE A 113 -0.70 15.53 -7.64
C ILE A 113 0.15 15.54 -8.90
N ALA A 114 1.07 16.51 -9.02
CA ALA A 114 2.04 16.52 -10.10
C ALA A 114 3.45 16.87 -9.60
N VAL A 115 4.45 16.30 -10.26
CA VAL A 115 5.87 16.65 -10.10
C VAL A 115 6.44 17.08 -11.44
N PRO A 116 7.46 17.95 -11.48
CA PRO A 116 8.23 18.18 -12.68
C PRO A 116 8.85 16.87 -13.17
N SER A 117 8.75 16.58 -14.46
CA SER A 117 9.52 15.48 -15.06
C SER A 117 10.97 15.95 -15.28
N GLU A 118 11.92 15.07 -14.97
CA GLU A 118 13.35 15.23 -15.29
C GLU A 118 13.68 14.74 -16.72
N GLU A 119 12.79 13.98 -17.36
CA GLU A 119 13.00 13.46 -18.71
C GLU A 119 12.67 14.50 -19.77
N THR A 120 13.70 15.19 -20.26
CA THR A 120 13.69 15.93 -21.54
C THR A 120 13.99 15.03 -22.75
N THR A 121 14.11 13.71 -22.58
CA THR A 121 14.91 12.85 -23.47
C THR A 121 14.26 11.54 -23.94
N THR A 122 12.93 11.43 -24.03
CA THR A 122 12.32 10.35 -24.82
C THR A 122 11.30 10.89 -25.82
N SER A 123 11.65 10.71 -27.09
CA SER A 123 11.22 11.44 -28.28
C SER A 123 9.78 11.17 -28.75
N SER A 124 8.80 11.11 -27.84
CA SER A 124 7.41 10.84 -28.21
C SER A 124 6.33 11.50 -27.35
N SER A 125 6.66 12.22 -26.27
CA SER A 125 5.64 12.97 -25.50
C SER A 125 6.12 14.38 -25.12
N ASP A 126 5.26 15.39 -25.32
CA ASP A 126 5.45 16.76 -24.82
C ASP A 126 5.16 16.87 -23.29
N ALA A 127 5.21 15.73 -22.58
CA ALA A 127 4.96 15.71 -21.14
C ALA A 127 6.11 16.38 -20.39
N ARG A 128 5.78 17.40 -19.59
CA ARG A 128 6.71 18.13 -18.72
C ARG A 128 6.48 17.86 -17.24
N TYR A 129 5.35 17.22 -16.92
CA TYR A 129 4.94 16.89 -15.57
C TYR A 129 4.45 15.46 -15.50
N TRP A 130 4.78 14.78 -14.40
CA TRP A 130 4.20 13.49 -14.08
C TRP A 130 3.19 13.59 -12.97
N THR A 131 2.08 12.89 -13.10
CA THR A 131 1.11 12.73 -12.02
C THR A 131 1.35 11.41 -11.31
N PRO A 132 1.90 11.39 -10.09
CA PRO A 132 2.02 10.17 -9.27
C PRO A 132 0.71 9.78 -8.57
N ASN A 133 -0.24 10.71 -8.42
CA ASN A 133 -1.63 10.40 -8.04
C ASN A 133 -2.58 11.30 -8.84
N GLY A 134 -3.48 10.66 -9.61
CA GLY A 134 -4.45 11.37 -10.42
C GLY A 134 -4.73 10.75 -11.77
N HIS A 135 -4.15 9.59 -12.10
CA HIS A 135 -4.25 9.02 -13.45
C HIS A 135 -5.69 8.85 -13.97
N HIS A 136 -6.62 8.30 -13.17
CA HIS A 136 -8.03 8.17 -13.57
C HIS A 136 -8.70 9.52 -13.82
N ARG A 137 -8.38 10.54 -12.99
CA ARG A 137 -8.89 11.91 -13.15
C ARG A 137 -8.31 12.58 -14.41
N LEU A 138 -7.03 12.39 -14.67
CA LEU A 138 -6.36 12.86 -15.88
C LEU A 138 -7.00 12.25 -17.14
N CYS A 139 -7.24 10.93 -17.16
CA CYS A 139 -7.91 10.26 -18.27
C CYS A 139 -9.35 10.73 -18.45
N ALA A 140 -10.13 10.82 -17.36
CA ALA A 140 -11.51 11.31 -17.43
C ALA A 140 -11.58 12.72 -18.01
N MET A 141 -10.74 13.63 -17.52
CA MET A 141 -10.68 15.01 -18.01
C MET A 141 -10.24 15.10 -19.48
N ARG A 142 -9.34 14.22 -19.94
CA ARG A 142 -8.96 14.12 -21.36
C ARG A 142 -10.11 13.67 -22.23
N ASN A 143 -10.83 12.64 -21.81
CA ASN A 143 -11.98 12.10 -22.55
C ASN A 143 -13.13 13.12 -22.63
N LEU A 144 -13.29 13.96 -21.59
CA LEU A 144 -14.19 15.11 -21.59
C LEU A 144 -13.69 16.29 -22.45
N GLY A 145 -12.48 16.23 -23.02
CA GLY A 145 -11.92 17.29 -23.86
C GLY A 145 -11.44 18.52 -23.09
N ALA A 146 -11.12 18.38 -21.80
CA ALA A 146 -10.61 19.49 -21.00
C ALA A 146 -9.27 20.00 -21.58
N LYS A 147 -9.06 21.33 -21.56
CA LYS A 147 -7.82 21.96 -22.04
C LYS A 147 -6.73 22.03 -20.96
N SER A 148 -7.15 22.13 -19.70
CA SER A 148 -6.28 22.23 -18.53
C SER A 148 -6.77 21.32 -17.41
N ILE A 149 -5.88 21.06 -16.45
CA ILE A 149 -6.18 20.29 -15.24
C ILE A 149 -5.56 21.00 -14.04
N THR A 150 -6.31 21.10 -12.93
CA THR A 150 -5.76 21.64 -11.67
C THR A 150 -4.91 20.57 -10.98
N ALA A 151 -3.77 20.98 -10.47
CA ALA A 151 -2.78 20.12 -9.86
C ALA A 151 -2.13 20.77 -8.64
N LEU A 152 -1.85 19.96 -7.63
CA LEU A 152 -0.93 20.28 -6.54
C LEU A 152 0.48 19.86 -6.96
N ILE A 153 1.33 20.84 -7.21
CA ILE A 153 2.71 20.66 -7.66
C ILE A 153 3.63 20.50 -6.45
N ILE A 154 4.33 19.38 -6.43
CA ILE A 154 5.40 19.10 -5.46
C ILE A 154 6.73 19.42 -6.15
N PRO A 155 7.55 20.35 -5.62
CA PRO A 155 8.81 20.73 -6.26
C PRO A 155 9.85 19.60 -6.33
N ASP A 156 9.82 18.65 -5.39
CA ASP A 156 10.75 17.54 -5.27
C ASP A 156 10.29 16.32 -6.12
N PRO A 157 10.98 15.99 -7.23
CA PRO A 157 10.59 14.88 -8.11
C PRO A 157 10.73 13.50 -7.44
N SER A 158 11.61 13.37 -6.44
CA SER A 158 11.84 12.09 -5.75
C SER A 158 10.59 11.57 -5.02
N ILE A 159 9.65 12.47 -4.70
CA ILE A 159 8.38 12.14 -4.06
C ILE A 159 7.47 11.31 -4.98
N ALA A 160 7.67 11.35 -6.29
CA ALA A 160 6.87 10.56 -7.23
C ALA A 160 6.91 9.05 -6.90
N TYR A 161 8.07 8.54 -6.46
CA TYR A 161 8.25 7.16 -6.02
C TYR A 161 7.67 6.87 -4.63
N ARG A 162 7.63 7.89 -3.76
CA ARG A 162 7.18 7.77 -2.35
C ARG A 162 5.69 7.96 -2.17
N ILE A 163 4.98 8.48 -3.18
CA ILE A 163 3.54 8.74 -3.11
C ILE A 163 2.71 7.45 -3.01
N LEU A 164 3.24 6.29 -3.42
CA LEU A 164 2.57 5.00 -3.17
C LEU A 164 2.39 4.75 -1.66
N ALA A 165 3.41 5.05 -0.84
CA ALA A 165 3.34 4.93 0.61
C ALA A 165 2.37 5.95 1.26
N LEU A 166 2.01 7.02 0.55
CA LEU A 166 1.09 8.07 1.04
C LEU A 166 -0.37 7.81 0.64
N ASN A 167 -0.65 6.90 -0.29
CA ASN A 167 -2.00 6.54 -0.73
C ASN A 167 -2.59 5.40 0.12
N THR A 168 -2.55 5.55 1.44
CA THR A 168 -3.05 4.55 2.40
C THR A 168 -4.59 4.51 2.52
N GLU A 169 -5.31 5.52 2.00
CA GLU A 169 -6.77 5.63 2.11
C GLU A 169 -7.55 4.58 1.31
N LYS A 170 -6.98 4.06 0.22
CA LYS A 170 -7.57 2.92 -0.50
C LYS A 170 -6.62 1.75 -0.34
N ALA A 171 -6.85 0.95 0.69
CA ALA A 171 -6.17 -0.34 0.85
C ALA A 171 -6.27 -1.06 -0.50
N HIS A 172 -5.12 -1.20 -1.17
CA HIS A 172 -5.06 -1.93 -2.43
C HIS A 172 -5.60 -3.33 -2.17
N ASN A 173 -6.39 -3.85 -3.10
CA ASN A 173 -6.63 -5.28 -3.06
C ASN A 173 -5.27 -5.99 -3.19
N LEU A 174 -5.10 -7.10 -2.47
CA LEU A 174 -3.82 -7.82 -2.37
C LEU A 174 -3.16 -8.04 -3.74
N ARG A 175 -3.96 -8.29 -4.77
CA ARG A 175 -3.50 -8.53 -6.13
C ARG A 175 -2.89 -7.30 -6.78
N GLU A 176 -3.56 -6.15 -6.72
CA GLU A 176 -3.05 -4.88 -7.24
C GLU A 176 -1.72 -4.53 -6.57
N LYS A 177 -1.67 -4.62 -5.23
CA LYS A 177 -0.45 -4.36 -4.46
C LYS A 177 0.70 -5.27 -4.88
N ALA A 178 0.44 -6.58 -4.97
CA ALA A 178 1.45 -7.55 -5.38
C ALA A 178 1.96 -7.31 -6.82
N LEU A 179 1.05 -6.96 -7.74
CA LEU A 179 1.42 -6.64 -9.14
C LEU A 179 2.23 -5.34 -9.26
N GLU A 180 1.96 -4.34 -8.43
CA GLU A 180 2.77 -3.11 -8.38
C GLU A 180 4.18 -3.40 -7.84
N VAL A 181 4.26 -4.12 -6.73
CA VAL A 181 5.54 -4.49 -6.10
C VAL A 181 6.41 -5.30 -7.07
N VAL A 182 5.87 -6.31 -7.78
CA VAL A 182 6.68 -7.12 -8.70
C VAL A 182 7.15 -6.34 -9.94
N ARG A 183 6.36 -5.38 -10.42
CA ARG A 183 6.78 -4.51 -11.54
C ARG A 183 7.99 -3.67 -11.14
N MET A 184 7.90 -3.01 -9.99
CA MET A 184 9.03 -2.26 -9.41
C MET A 184 10.23 -3.17 -9.18
N TYR A 185 10.01 -4.36 -8.63
CA TYR A 185 11.06 -5.33 -8.35
C TYR A 185 11.82 -5.75 -9.62
N ARG A 186 11.11 -6.04 -10.73
CA ARG A 186 11.73 -6.40 -12.02
C ARG A 186 12.54 -5.25 -12.60
N GLU A 187 12.06 -4.03 -12.49
CA GLU A 187 12.78 -2.84 -12.96
C GLU A 187 14.07 -2.63 -12.15
N LEU A 188 13.98 -2.69 -10.82
CA LEU A 188 15.16 -2.62 -9.94
C LEU A 188 16.17 -3.73 -10.20
N ALA A 189 15.72 -4.93 -10.61
CA ALA A 189 16.60 -6.01 -11.04
C ALA A 189 17.42 -5.69 -12.30
N THR A 190 17.04 -4.68 -13.08
CA THR A 190 17.83 -4.19 -14.23
C THR A 190 18.77 -3.05 -13.86
N LEU A 191 18.42 -2.27 -12.83
CA LEU A 191 19.09 -1.00 -12.49
C LEU A 191 20.05 -1.10 -11.31
N SER A 192 19.80 -2.01 -10.36
CA SER A 192 20.53 -2.08 -9.09
C SER A 192 21.15 -3.46 -8.83
N ARG A 193 22.21 -3.46 -8.01
CA ARG A 193 22.85 -4.66 -7.45
C ARG A 193 22.80 -4.70 -5.92
N ASP A 194 22.11 -3.75 -5.31
CA ASP A 194 21.88 -3.72 -3.87
C ASP A 194 21.06 -4.94 -3.43
N PRO A 195 21.18 -5.36 -2.16
CA PRO A 195 20.42 -6.49 -1.66
C PRO A 195 18.92 -6.18 -1.62
N GLU A 196 18.07 -7.20 -1.83
CA GLU A 196 16.61 -7.05 -1.77
C GLU A 196 16.14 -6.44 -0.43
N SER A 197 16.82 -6.78 0.67
CA SER A 197 16.60 -6.23 2.02
C SER A 197 16.72 -4.69 2.10
N ALA A 198 17.48 -4.06 1.21
CA ALA A 198 17.62 -2.60 1.17
C ALA A 198 16.32 -1.89 0.76
N TYR A 199 15.43 -2.57 0.05
CA TYR A 199 14.18 -2.03 -0.50
C TYR A 199 12.93 -2.44 0.29
N HIS A 200 13.10 -2.80 1.57
CA HIS A 200 12.00 -3.27 2.41
C HIS A 200 10.88 -2.23 2.59
N VAL A 201 11.19 -0.94 2.51
CA VAL A 201 10.20 0.14 2.59
C VAL A 201 9.34 0.17 1.32
N GLU A 202 9.98 0.03 0.16
CA GLU A 202 9.37 0.08 -1.15
C GLU A 202 8.52 -1.17 -1.43
N PHE A 203 9.00 -2.35 -1.05
CA PHE A 203 8.28 -3.61 -1.26
C PHE A 203 7.24 -3.90 -0.19
N GLU A 204 7.32 -3.23 0.95
CA GLU A 204 6.49 -3.37 2.16
C GLU A 204 6.50 -4.77 2.81
N GLU A 205 6.15 -5.82 2.07
CA GLU A 205 6.08 -7.19 2.54
C GLU A 205 6.70 -8.15 1.50
N PRO A 206 7.59 -9.08 1.89
CA PRO A 206 8.24 -10.00 0.95
C PRO A 206 7.24 -10.92 0.22
N ALA A 207 6.13 -11.26 0.88
CA ALA A 207 5.04 -12.04 0.30
C ALA A 207 4.42 -11.39 -0.95
N LEU A 208 4.45 -10.06 -1.07
CA LEU A 208 3.92 -9.34 -2.22
C LEU A 208 4.74 -9.59 -3.48
N ILE A 209 6.06 -9.77 -3.33
CA ILE A 209 6.96 -10.10 -4.45
C ILE A 209 6.62 -11.49 -5.00
N THR A 210 6.54 -12.49 -4.11
CA THR A 210 6.22 -13.86 -4.47
C THR A 210 4.82 -13.97 -5.10
N LEU A 211 3.81 -13.32 -4.50
CA LEU A 211 2.45 -13.30 -5.05
C LEU A 211 2.36 -12.54 -6.37
N GLY A 212 3.10 -11.44 -6.52
CA GLY A 212 3.11 -10.63 -7.74
C GLY A 212 3.59 -11.45 -8.93
N LEU A 213 4.68 -12.20 -8.77
CA LEU A 213 5.18 -13.13 -9.77
C LEU A 213 4.16 -14.22 -10.14
N CYS A 214 3.38 -14.69 -9.16
CA CYS A 214 2.31 -15.66 -9.43
C CYS A 214 1.15 -15.01 -10.19
N TYR A 215 0.76 -13.78 -9.87
CA TYR A 215 -0.32 -13.06 -10.55
C TYR A 215 0.04 -12.65 -11.98
N GLU A 216 1.32 -12.37 -12.28
CA GLU A 216 1.80 -12.15 -13.65
C GLU A 216 1.51 -13.37 -14.53
N GLN A 217 1.74 -14.58 -14.01
CA GLN A 217 1.50 -15.83 -14.73
C GLN A 217 0.03 -16.26 -14.70
N ARG A 218 -0.63 -16.11 -13.55
CA ARG A 218 -2.02 -16.53 -13.31
C ARG A 218 -2.84 -15.40 -12.71
N PRO A 219 -3.43 -14.54 -13.56
CA PRO A 219 -4.28 -13.43 -13.13
C PRO A 219 -5.37 -13.82 -12.12
N ARG A 220 -6.00 -14.98 -12.28
CA ARG A 220 -7.13 -15.43 -11.44
C ARG A 220 -6.71 -16.27 -10.21
N LEU A 221 -5.43 -16.29 -9.86
CA LEU A 221 -4.93 -16.98 -8.67
C LEU A 221 -5.68 -16.52 -7.41
N SER A 222 -5.98 -17.47 -6.52
CA SER A 222 -6.59 -17.16 -5.22
C SER A 222 -5.53 -16.78 -4.18
N GLY A 223 -4.72 -15.76 -4.46
CA GLY A 223 -3.54 -15.43 -3.65
C GLY A 223 -3.85 -15.10 -2.18
N GLY A 224 -5.06 -14.64 -1.87
CA GLY A 224 -5.53 -14.42 -0.50
C GLY A 224 -5.55 -15.70 0.36
N ALA A 225 -5.70 -16.88 -0.24
CA ALA A 225 -5.63 -18.15 0.49
C ALA A 225 -4.19 -18.49 0.93
N PHE A 226 -3.19 -18.09 0.15
CA PHE A 226 -1.78 -18.38 0.42
C PHE A 226 -1.07 -17.27 1.23
N HIS A 227 -1.58 -16.04 1.16
CA HIS A 227 -0.98 -14.87 1.81
C HIS A 227 -0.69 -15.08 3.31
N PRO A 228 -1.57 -15.70 4.13
CA PRO A 228 -1.28 -15.94 5.55
C PRO A 228 -0.11 -16.91 5.81
N VAL A 229 0.21 -17.80 4.86
CA VAL A 229 1.38 -18.69 4.95
C VAL A 229 2.63 -17.92 4.57
N LEU A 230 2.59 -17.24 3.42
CA LEU A 230 3.71 -16.44 2.93
C LEU A 230 4.12 -15.38 3.95
N LYS A 231 3.17 -14.64 4.53
CA LYS A 231 3.45 -13.63 5.56
C LYS A 231 4.18 -14.16 6.80
N ARG A 232 4.07 -15.47 7.08
CA ARG A 232 4.72 -16.11 8.23
C ARG A 232 6.08 -16.73 7.92
N SER A 233 6.38 -17.05 6.67
CA SER A 233 7.61 -17.76 6.28
C SER A 233 8.48 -17.04 5.27
N ASP A 234 7.94 -16.01 4.61
CA ASP A 234 8.64 -15.24 3.61
C ASP A 234 9.40 -14.08 4.28
N THR A 235 10.67 -13.92 3.93
CA THR A 235 11.58 -12.90 4.45
C THR A 235 12.31 -12.23 3.30
N PHE A 236 12.71 -10.96 3.47
CA PHE A 236 13.57 -10.32 2.48
C PHE A 236 14.92 -11.03 2.37
N LEU A 237 15.40 -11.19 1.14
CA LEU A 237 16.66 -11.87 0.85
C LEU A 237 17.84 -10.90 0.94
N ASP A 238 18.90 -11.29 1.66
CA ASP A 238 20.14 -10.51 1.70
C ASP A 238 21.05 -10.86 0.49
N LEU A 239 20.48 -10.72 -0.70
CA LEU A 239 21.12 -11.04 -1.98
C LEU A 239 20.83 -9.93 -2.98
N PRO A 240 21.76 -9.63 -3.92
CA PRO A 240 21.51 -8.67 -4.99
C PRO A 240 20.18 -8.96 -5.69
N ILE A 241 19.35 -7.93 -5.90
CA ILE A 241 18.00 -8.07 -6.48
C ILE A 241 17.95 -9.01 -7.70
N PRO A 242 18.90 -8.98 -8.66
CA PRO A 242 18.81 -9.86 -9.84
C PRO A 242 18.95 -11.34 -9.48
N LYS A 243 19.72 -11.67 -8.43
CA LYS A 243 19.84 -13.04 -7.91
C LYS A 243 18.63 -13.43 -7.07
N ALA A 244 18.15 -12.49 -6.24
CA ALA A 244 16.95 -12.67 -5.44
C ALA A 244 15.73 -12.92 -6.34
N LEU A 245 15.60 -12.23 -7.48
CA LEU A 245 14.56 -12.44 -8.48
C LEU A 245 14.47 -13.90 -8.95
N THR A 246 15.61 -14.53 -9.25
CA THR A 246 15.66 -15.93 -9.68
C THR A 246 15.12 -16.87 -8.59
N ILE A 247 15.46 -16.62 -7.33
CA ILE A 247 14.95 -17.39 -6.18
C ILE A 247 13.44 -17.17 -6.01
N ARG A 248 12.99 -15.91 -6.09
CA ARG A 248 11.57 -15.51 -6.02
C ARG A 248 10.74 -16.18 -7.12
N MET A 249 11.27 -16.27 -8.34
CA MET A 249 10.63 -16.99 -9.45
C MET A 249 10.49 -18.48 -9.15
N GLY A 250 11.48 -19.10 -8.50
CA GLY A 250 11.40 -20.48 -8.03
C GLY A 250 10.30 -20.68 -6.97
N TYR A 251 10.16 -19.75 -6.02
CA TYR A 251 9.07 -19.78 -5.04
C TYR A 251 7.69 -19.62 -5.70
N ALA A 252 7.58 -18.70 -6.65
CA ALA A 252 6.34 -18.49 -7.41
C ALA A 252 5.92 -19.75 -8.18
N GLN A 253 6.87 -20.41 -8.84
CA GLN A 253 6.62 -21.66 -9.57
C GLN A 253 6.10 -22.77 -8.63
N LYS A 254 6.77 -22.99 -7.49
CA LYS A 254 6.32 -23.97 -6.49
C LYS A 254 4.92 -23.64 -5.95
N LEU A 255 4.63 -22.36 -5.73
CA LEU A 255 3.31 -21.93 -5.25
C LEU A 255 2.20 -22.21 -6.28
N LEU A 256 2.47 -21.97 -7.57
CA LEU A 256 1.54 -22.27 -8.66
C LEU A 256 1.32 -23.79 -8.81
N GLU A 257 2.36 -24.61 -8.64
CA GLU A 257 2.22 -26.07 -8.64
C GLU A 257 1.36 -26.57 -7.47
N ILE A 258 1.49 -25.98 -6.28
CA ILE A 258 0.61 -26.27 -5.15
C ILE A 258 -0.83 -25.88 -5.51
N ASP A 259 -1.03 -24.69 -6.09
CA ASP A 259 -2.35 -24.21 -6.49
C ASP A 259 -3.05 -25.17 -7.46
N ASP A 260 -2.33 -25.70 -8.46
CA ASP A 260 -2.85 -26.69 -9.41
C ASP A 260 -3.39 -27.93 -8.71
N VAL A 261 -2.58 -28.54 -7.83
CA VAL A 261 -3.00 -29.72 -7.06
C VAL A 261 -4.21 -29.40 -6.20
N LEU A 262 -4.24 -28.22 -5.56
CA LEU A 262 -5.35 -27.84 -4.70
C LEU A 262 -6.63 -27.52 -5.47
N GLU A 263 -6.55 -26.99 -6.69
CA GLU A 263 -7.73 -26.76 -7.52
C GLU A 263 -8.43 -28.06 -7.89
N GLU A 264 -7.67 -29.12 -8.21
CA GLU A 264 -8.23 -30.45 -8.43
C GLU A 264 -8.95 -30.98 -7.17
N LYS A 265 -8.34 -30.83 -5.99
CA LYS A 265 -8.96 -31.26 -4.72
C LYS A 265 -10.21 -30.45 -4.40
N VAL A 266 -10.18 -29.13 -4.63
CA VAL A 266 -11.34 -28.26 -4.45
C VAL A 266 -12.47 -28.64 -5.42
N ALA A 267 -12.16 -28.99 -6.67
CA ALA A 267 -13.14 -29.47 -7.62
C ALA A 267 -13.80 -30.78 -7.17
N GLN A 268 -13.02 -31.73 -6.67
CA GLN A 268 -13.53 -32.99 -6.09
C GLN A 268 -14.46 -32.76 -4.90
N LEU A 269 -14.11 -31.81 -4.00
CA LEU A 269 -14.96 -31.44 -2.88
C LEU A 269 -16.28 -30.80 -3.35
N LYS A 270 -16.23 -29.92 -4.35
CA LYS A 270 -17.44 -29.31 -4.96
C LYS A 270 -18.36 -30.35 -5.59
N GLN A 271 -17.82 -31.35 -6.29
CA GLN A 271 -18.60 -32.46 -6.87
C GLN A 271 -19.34 -33.27 -5.80
N ARG A 272 -18.81 -33.31 -4.58
CA ARG A 272 -19.45 -33.93 -3.41
C ARG A 272 -20.46 -33.02 -2.70
N GLY A 273 -20.77 -31.85 -3.27
CA GLY A 273 -21.75 -30.90 -2.72
C GLY A 273 -21.18 -29.93 -1.68
N LEU A 274 -19.86 -29.93 -1.44
CA LEU A 274 -19.23 -28.95 -0.54
C LEU A 274 -18.95 -27.67 -1.32
N THR A 275 -19.84 -26.69 -1.20
CA THR A 275 -19.69 -25.37 -1.84
C THR A 275 -19.63 -24.28 -0.79
N SER A 276 -18.46 -23.63 -0.65
CA SER A 276 -18.25 -22.47 0.22
C SER A 276 -17.30 -21.48 -0.46
N PRO A 277 -17.51 -20.16 -0.31
CA PRO A 277 -16.54 -19.14 -0.74
C PRO A 277 -15.15 -19.34 -0.12
N TYR A 278 -15.07 -19.96 1.07
CA TYR A 278 -13.83 -20.18 1.82
C TYR A 278 -13.21 -21.55 1.60
N LEU A 279 -13.77 -22.38 0.71
CA LEU A 279 -13.34 -23.77 0.52
C LEU A 279 -11.85 -23.88 0.17
N LYS A 280 -11.34 -23.01 -0.71
CA LYS A 280 -9.92 -23.00 -1.08
C LYS A 280 -9.03 -22.59 0.08
N SER A 281 -9.41 -21.54 0.82
CA SER A 281 -8.70 -21.12 2.04
C SER A 281 -8.67 -22.22 3.10
N PHE A 282 -9.76 -22.96 3.27
CA PHE A 282 -9.83 -24.12 4.15
C PHE A 282 -8.84 -25.22 3.74
N VAL A 283 -8.82 -25.59 2.45
CA VAL A 283 -7.91 -26.62 1.94
C VAL A 283 -6.45 -26.19 2.10
N VAL A 284 -6.11 -24.94 1.75
CA VAL A 284 -4.76 -24.38 1.97
C VAL A 284 -4.37 -24.46 3.46
N ALA A 285 -5.28 -24.11 4.36
CA ALA A 285 -5.03 -24.18 5.81
C ALA A 285 -4.86 -25.62 6.34
N ARG A 286 -5.31 -26.66 5.62
CA ARG A 286 -5.09 -28.07 5.98
C ARG A 286 -3.74 -28.60 5.53
N VAL A 287 -3.19 -28.05 4.44
CA VAL A 287 -1.87 -28.43 3.93
C VAL A 287 -0.74 -27.52 4.45
N ASN A 288 -1.07 -26.48 5.22
CA ASN A 288 -0.11 -25.55 5.81
C ASN A 288 0.74 -26.22 6.93
N PRO A 289 2.07 -26.40 6.72
CA PRO A 289 2.95 -27.05 7.69
C PRO A 289 3.23 -26.19 8.93
N LEU A 290 2.88 -24.89 8.91
CA LEU A 290 3.08 -23.97 10.02
C LEU A 290 1.94 -24.00 11.04
N ARG A 291 0.80 -24.65 10.73
CA ARG A 291 -0.41 -24.58 11.56
C ARG A 291 -0.29 -25.31 12.89
N PHE A 292 0.41 -26.44 12.92
CA PHE A 292 0.50 -27.32 14.10
C PHE A 292 1.95 -27.50 14.57
N ARG A 293 2.75 -26.45 14.40
CA ARG A 293 4.17 -26.52 14.68
C ARG A 293 4.45 -26.15 16.14
N PRO A 294 5.25 -26.93 16.89
CA PRO A 294 5.70 -26.56 18.23
C PRO A 294 6.42 -25.21 18.19
N LYS A 295 6.26 -24.40 19.24
CA LYS A 295 6.87 -23.06 19.32
C LYS A 295 8.40 -23.12 19.36
N GLU A 296 8.94 -24.25 19.78
CA GLU A 296 10.37 -24.50 19.95
C GLU A 296 11.03 -25.05 18.67
N ALA A 297 10.26 -25.33 17.62
CA ALA A 297 10.80 -25.84 16.37
C ALA A 297 11.50 -24.73 15.56
N PRO A 298 12.68 -24.99 14.95
CA PRO A 298 13.48 -23.96 14.26
C PRO A 298 12.74 -23.41 13.04
N ASP A 299 12.77 -22.11 12.75
CA ASP A 299 12.04 -21.55 11.61
C ASP A 299 12.34 -22.25 10.28
N LEU A 300 11.30 -22.41 9.45
CA LEU A 300 11.44 -23.00 8.12
C LEU A 300 11.65 -21.89 7.11
N SER A 301 12.59 -22.10 6.20
CA SER A 301 12.67 -21.24 5.02
C SER A 301 11.40 -21.39 4.18
N LEU A 302 11.05 -20.35 3.43
CA LEU A 302 9.92 -20.40 2.49
C LEU A 302 10.03 -21.61 1.54
N ASP A 303 11.24 -21.94 1.08
CA ASP A 303 11.46 -23.10 0.21
C ASP A 303 11.01 -24.42 0.86
N GLN A 304 11.37 -24.62 2.13
CA GLN A 304 10.98 -25.79 2.91
C GLN A 304 9.48 -25.81 3.19
N VAL A 305 8.87 -24.65 3.44
CA VAL A 305 7.42 -24.52 3.63
C VAL A 305 6.68 -24.93 2.36
N LEU A 306 7.07 -24.39 1.21
CA LEU A 306 6.45 -24.71 -0.08
C LEU A 306 6.63 -26.19 -0.45
N ALA A 307 7.83 -26.76 -0.24
CA ALA A 307 8.07 -28.19 -0.49
C ALA A 307 7.15 -29.09 0.36
N ARG A 308 7.02 -28.80 1.66
CA ARG A 308 6.13 -29.56 2.56
C ARG A 308 4.66 -29.36 2.24
N MET A 309 4.25 -28.15 1.85
CA MET A 309 2.88 -27.89 1.38
C MET A 309 2.57 -28.69 0.13
N LEU A 310 3.49 -28.78 -0.83
CA LEU A 310 3.31 -29.55 -2.05
C LEU A 310 3.14 -31.04 -1.74
N GLU A 311 3.98 -31.61 -0.88
CA GLU A 311 3.81 -33.00 -0.43
C GLU A 311 2.47 -33.23 0.27
N ALA A 312 2.07 -32.32 1.16
CA ALA A 312 0.80 -32.40 1.88
C ALA A 312 -0.40 -32.26 0.93
N SER A 313 -0.31 -31.41 -0.10
CA SER A 313 -1.35 -31.25 -1.12
C SER A 313 -1.58 -32.53 -1.93
N ARG A 314 -0.51 -33.25 -2.28
CA ARG A 314 -0.58 -34.52 -2.99
C ARG A 314 -1.20 -35.63 -2.14
N LYS A 315 -0.92 -35.62 -0.83
CA LYS A 315 -1.46 -36.58 0.16
C LYS A 315 -2.87 -36.19 0.66
N PHE A 316 -3.41 -35.05 0.23
CA PHE A 316 -4.70 -34.57 0.71
C PHE A 316 -5.84 -35.49 0.26
N ARG A 317 -6.56 -36.02 1.25
CA ARG A 317 -7.71 -36.92 1.10
C ARG A 317 -9.00 -36.12 1.14
N SER A 318 -9.59 -35.88 -0.03
CA SER A 318 -10.84 -35.14 -0.14
C SER A 318 -12.00 -35.89 0.51
N ASP A 319 -12.03 -37.21 0.39
CA ASP A 319 -13.04 -38.15 0.91
C ASP A 319 -13.30 -37.99 2.41
N THR A 320 -12.27 -37.67 3.19
CA THR A 320 -12.37 -37.54 4.66
C THR A 320 -12.95 -36.21 5.16
N ILE A 321 -13.27 -35.26 4.27
CA ILE A 321 -13.77 -33.93 4.65
C ILE A 321 -15.30 -33.90 4.72
N ASN A 322 -15.85 -33.42 5.84
CA ASN A 322 -17.28 -33.27 6.07
C ASN A 322 -17.73 -31.79 6.06
N PRO A 323 -19.02 -31.50 5.83
CA PRO A 323 -19.52 -30.12 5.83
C PRO A 323 -19.31 -29.37 7.17
N GLU A 324 -19.36 -30.08 8.30
CA GLU A 324 -19.11 -29.51 9.63
C GLU A 324 -17.68 -28.98 9.82
N ASP A 325 -16.70 -29.53 9.08
CA ASP A 325 -15.32 -29.03 9.10
C ASP A 325 -15.19 -27.61 8.51
N LEU A 326 -16.07 -27.24 7.57
CA LEU A 326 -16.10 -25.92 6.94
C LEU A 326 -16.72 -24.86 7.86
N ALA A 327 -17.69 -25.24 8.69
CA ALA A 327 -18.32 -24.34 9.65
C ALA A 327 -17.32 -23.83 10.72
N ARG A 328 -16.41 -24.70 11.18
CA ARG A 328 -15.37 -24.34 12.17
C ARG A 328 -14.28 -23.39 11.66
N THR A 329 -14.17 -23.20 10.34
CA THR A 329 -13.24 -22.22 9.76
C THR A 329 -13.87 -20.85 9.56
N SER A 330 -15.17 -20.71 9.89
CA SER A 330 -15.94 -19.46 9.87
C SER A 330 -15.94 -18.78 11.25
N GLY A 331 -14.77 -18.62 11.88
CA GLY A 331 -14.58 -17.87 13.14
C GLY A 331 -14.42 -16.37 12.87
N PRO A 332 -14.73 -15.50 13.85
CA PRO A 332 -15.45 -14.23 13.65
C PRO A 332 -14.72 -13.27 12.71
N SER A 333 -15.52 -12.58 11.89
CA SER A 333 -15.12 -11.31 11.28
C SER A 333 -14.48 -10.45 12.35
N GLU A 334 -13.25 -9.99 12.11
CA GLU A 334 -12.65 -8.93 12.92
C GLU A 334 -13.68 -7.79 12.95
N GLU A 335 -14.25 -7.57 14.14
CA GLU A 335 -15.11 -6.43 14.40
C GLU A 335 -14.32 -5.20 14.00
N ASN A 336 -14.95 -4.35 13.18
CA ASN A 336 -14.50 -2.99 12.98
C ASN A 336 -14.40 -2.35 14.36
N GLU A 337 -13.18 -2.19 14.87
CA GLU A 337 -12.91 -1.21 15.91
C GLU A 337 -13.06 0.17 15.27
N GLU A 338 -14.28 0.68 15.31
CA GLU A 338 -14.53 2.11 15.25
C GLU A 338 -13.87 2.76 16.46
N GLY A 339 -12.91 3.64 16.18
CA GLY A 339 -12.29 4.56 17.12
C GLY A 339 -11.89 5.84 16.42
#